data_AF-X0ZP92-F1
#
_entry.id   AF-X0ZP92-F1
#
_cell.length_a   1.000
_cell.length_b   1.000
_cell.length_c   1.000
_cell.angle_alpha   90.00
_cell.angle_beta   90.00
_cell.angle_gamma   90.00
#
_symmetry.space_group_name_H-M   'P 1'
#
loop_
_entity.id
_entity.type
_entity.pdbx_description
1 polymer ?
#
loop_
_entity_poly.entity_id
_entity_poly.type
_entity_poly.pdbx_seq_one_letter_code
_entity_poly.pdbx_strand_id
1 'polypeptide(L)'
;PQNCIYYGCYHNRAFYRADGSKIADINNLPMKPAQADKVYDAAISGARAWIWDIAIDSAGNPVIVYSTIPKHNDPRYNTIKFGWMGWAFDSYGHTFLDSQFQDGAGYDVRIDGAGSSYYDFTVKWTLVLKACPCAVILIKDAGDNVVFKGTMEDDGETEIPLSEYLYTSFGNTYYTPHTVIVTNPGQEPVETVVTMDHRQSLEICQSDGEANLNGDCYKVDAADFAILSSHWHEANCDSQNDWCDGADMSGDGVVDYNDLRVLRGNWLNGTVLPIELTGNLNCDCVVDFA
;
A
#
# COMPACT_ATOMS: atom_id res chain seq x y z
N PRO A 1 12.97 -26.34 -29.18
CA PRO A 1 11.90 -27.17 -28.54
C PRO A 1 10.65 -26.31 -28.30
N GLN A 2 9.51 -26.68 -28.89
CA GLN A 2 8.19 -26.11 -28.59
C GLN A 2 7.57 -26.92 -27.44
N ASN A 3 7.02 -26.25 -26.43
CA ASN A 3 6.44 -26.92 -25.26
C ASN A 3 5.03 -26.39 -24.95
N CYS A 4 4.11 -27.32 -24.74
CA CYS A 4 2.72 -27.02 -24.40
C CYS A 4 2.53 -27.01 -22.88
N ILE A 5 1.50 -26.31 -22.41
CA ILE A 5 1.10 -26.32 -20.99
C ILE A 5 -0.20 -27.10 -20.88
N TYR A 6 -0.26 -27.99 -19.89
CA TYR A 6 -1.43 -28.80 -19.57
C TYR A 6 -1.80 -28.66 -18.10
N TYR A 7 -3.10 -28.65 -17.80
CA TYR A 7 -3.65 -28.61 -16.45
C TYR A 7 -4.27 -29.95 -16.06
N GLY A 8 -3.94 -30.42 -14.86
CA GLY A 8 -4.62 -31.52 -14.19
C GLY A 8 -4.52 -31.37 -12.68
N CYS A 9 -5.63 -31.60 -11.98
CA CYS A 9 -5.74 -31.47 -10.53
C CYS A 9 -5.65 -32.85 -9.86
N TYR A 10 -4.79 -33.01 -8.86
CA TYR A 10 -4.75 -34.21 -8.04
C TYR A 10 -5.53 -34.01 -6.74
N HIS A 11 -6.59 -34.79 -6.55
CA HIS A 11 -7.30 -34.87 -5.26
C HIS A 11 -7.94 -36.25 -5.12
N ASN A 12 -8.33 -36.65 -3.90
CA ASN A 12 -9.03 -37.94 -3.68
C ASN A 12 -8.39 -39.16 -4.39
N ARG A 13 -7.05 -39.22 -4.41
CA ARG A 13 -6.25 -40.28 -5.06
C ARG A 13 -6.48 -40.46 -6.58
N ALA A 14 -6.94 -39.41 -7.25
CA ALA A 14 -7.11 -39.38 -8.70
C ALA A 14 -6.76 -38.00 -9.28
N PHE A 15 -6.55 -37.98 -10.60
CA PHE A 15 -6.31 -36.80 -11.40
C PHE A 15 -7.60 -36.40 -12.11
N TYR A 16 -7.88 -35.10 -12.16
CA TYR A 16 -9.10 -34.53 -12.72
C TYR A 16 -8.78 -33.34 -13.63
N ARG A 17 -9.68 -33.08 -14.57
CA ARG A 17 -9.72 -31.89 -15.41
C ARG A 17 -10.30 -30.70 -14.63
N ALA A 18 -10.20 -29.51 -15.20
CA ALA A 18 -10.75 -28.27 -14.64
C ALA A 18 -12.28 -28.32 -14.52
N ASP A 19 -12.95 -29.09 -15.37
CA ASP A 19 -14.39 -29.35 -15.29
C ASP A 19 -14.79 -30.37 -14.20
N GLY A 20 -13.82 -30.91 -13.47
CA GLY A 20 -14.03 -31.95 -12.45
C GLY A 20 -14.16 -33.38 -13.00
N SER A 21 -14.03 -33.60 -14.31
CA SER A 21 -14.04 -34.95 -14.89
C SER A 21 -12.73 -35.69 -14.59
N LYS A 22 -12.83 -36.98 -14.27
CA LYS A 22 -11.68 -37.81 -13.89
C LYS A 22 -10.82 -38.16 -15.11
N ILE A 23 -9.51 -37.90 -15.01
CA ILE A 23 -8.48 -38.28 -16.01
C ILE A 23 -8.01 -39.72 -15.76
N ALA A 24 -7.50 -40.00 -14.56
CA ALA A 24 -6.97 -41.30 -14.16
C ALA A 24 -6.92 -41.40 -12.63
N ASP A 25 -7.04 -42.61 -12.07
CA ASP A 25 -6.64 -42.86 -10.67
C ASP A 25 -5.24 -43.46 -10.59
N ILE A 26 -4.75 -43.60 -9.36
CA ILE A 26 -3.43 -44.17 -9.07
C ILE A 26 -3.21 -45.56 -9.69
N ASN A 27 -4.28 -46.36 -9.90
CA ASN A 27 -4.18 -47.71 -10.47
C ASN A 27 -4.10 -47.68 -12.00
N ASN A 28 -4.40 -46.55 -12.63
CA ASN A 28 -4.45 -46.36 -14.08
C ASN A 28 -3.38 -45.37 -14.59
N LEU A 29 -2.30 -45.20 -13.82
CA LEU A 29 -1.13 -44.43 -14.22
C LEU A 29 -0.16 -45.27 -15.09
N PRO A 30 0.66 -44.64 -15.96
CA PRO A 30 0.83 -43.19 -16.13
C PRO A 30 -0.26 -42.53 -16.98
N MET A 31 -0.65 -41.30 -16.63
CA MET A 31 -1.46 -40.45 -17.50
C MET A 31 -0.59 -39.79 -18.58
N LYS A 32 -1.17 -39.55 -19.76
CA LYS A 32 -0.57 -38.79 -20.86
C LYS A 32 -1.00 -37.33 -20.77
N PRO A 33 -0.12 -36.35 -21.05
CA PRO A 33 -0.48 -34.93 -21.05
C PRO A 33 -1.72 -34.61 -21.91
N ALA A 34 -1.86 -35.27 -23.06
CA ALA A 34 -2.99 -35.11 -23.96
C ALA A 34 -4.36 -35.54 -23.38
N GLN A 35 -4.40 -36.19 -22.22
CA GLN A 35 -5.65 -36.55 -21.52
C GLN A 35 -6.14 -35.42 -20.60
N ALA A 36 -5.26 -34.48 -20.25
CA ALA A 36 -5.51 -33.35 -19.38
C ALA A 36 -5.96 -32.11 -20.19
N ASP A 37 -6.33 -31.02 -19.53
CA ASP A 37 -6.77 -29.81 -20.23
C ASP A 37 -5.56 -29.10 -20.83
N LYS A 38 -5.63 -28.78 -22.13
CA LYS A 38 -4.55 -28.05 -22.78
C LYS A 38 -4.73 -26.54 -22.55
N VAL A 39 -3.78 -25.97 -21.82
CA VAL A 39 -3.75 -24.54 -21.47
C VAL A 39 -3.08 -23.73 -22.57
N TYR A 40 -1.99 -24.25 -23.12
CA TYR A 40 -1.23 -23.59 -24.18
C TYR A 40 -0.78 -24.60 -25.23
N ASP A 41 -0.96 -24.26 -26.51
CA ASP A 41 -0.53 -25.08 -27.63
C ASP A 41 0.60 -24.41 -28.45
N ALA A 42 1.83 -24.85 -28.21
CA ALA A 42 3.01 -24.36 -28.92
C ALA A 42 3.01 -24.70 -30.42
N ALA A 43 2.28 -25.74 -30.85
CA ALA A 43 2.19 -26.10 -32.26
C ALA A 43 1.33 -25.10 -33.05
N ILE A 44 0.36 -24.47 -32.40
CA ILE A 44 -0.49 -23.43 -32.99
C ILE A 44 0.21 -22.06 -32.91
N SER A 45 0.78 -21.72 -31.76
CA SER A 45 1.37 -20.40 -31.53
C SER A 45 2.77 -20.24 -32.13
N GLY A 46 3.50 -21.34 -32.33
CA GLY A 46 4.89 -21.35 -32.77
C GLY A 46 5.91 -20.94 -31.70
N ALA A 47 5.48 -20.67 -30.46
CA ALA A 47 6.32 -20.12 -29.39
C ALA A 47 6.44 -21.08 -28.19
N ARG A 48 7.50 -20.88 -27.40
CA ARG A 48 7.69 -21.59 -26.12
C ARG A 48 6.86 -20.94 -25.02
N ALA A 49 6.51 -21.71 -23.99
CA ALA A 49 5.81 -21.18 -22.82
C ALA A 49 6.32 -21.74 -21.50
N TRP A 50 6.33 -20.94 -20.44
CA TRP A 50 6.77 -21.36 -19.11
C TRP A 50 5.70 -21.02 -18.08
N ILE A 51 5.34 -22.01 -17.26
CA ILE A 51 4.40 -21.81 -16.15
C ILE A 51 5.12 -21.01 -15.06
N TRP A 52 4.47 -19.97 -14.57
CA TRP A 52 4.93 -19.23 -13.40
C TRP A 52 4.25 -19.75 -12.14
N ASP A 53 2.92 -19.70 -12.11
CA ASP A 53 2.14 -20.16 -10.95
C ASP A 53 0.73 -20.59 -11.35
N ILE A 54 0.07 -21.30 -10.43
CA ILE A 54 -1.33 -21.69 -10.52
C ILE A 54 -2.01 -21.49 -9.16
N ALA A 55 -3.16 -20.79 -9.18
CA ALA A 55 -4.02 -20.61 -8.03
C ALA A 55 -5.43 -21.15 -8.31
N ILE A 56 -6.21 -21.37 -7.25
CA ILE A 56 -7.62 -21.73 -7.34
C ILE A 56 -8.44 -20.55 -6.79
N ASP A 57 -9.43 -20.09 -7.55
CA ASP A 57 -10.32 -19.02 -7.09
C ASP A 57 -11.35 -19.51 -6.04
N SER A 58 -12.15 -18.60 -5.50
CA SER A 58 -13.17 -18.92 -4.49
C SER A 58 -14.29 -19.85 -4.98
N ALA A 59 -14.45 -20.02 -6.30
CA ALA A 59 -15.39 -20.93 -6.92
C ALA A 59 -14.76 -22.28 -7.31
N GLY A 60 -13.49 -22.52 -6.98
CA GLY A 60 -12.77 -23.77 -7.27
C GLY A 60 -12.14 -23.83 -8.66
N ASN A 61 -12.10 -22.71 -9.38
CA ASN A 61 -11.61 -22.62 -10.75
C ASN A 61 -10.10 -22.35 -10.78
N PRO A 62 -9.30 -23.08 -11.59
CA PRO A 62 -7.89 -22.80 -11.71
C PRO A 62 -7.62 -21.53 -12.53
N VAL A 63 -6.75 -20.67 -11.99
CA VAL A 63 -6.19 -19.49 -12.64
C VAL A 63 -4.69 -19.75 -12.81
N ILE A 64 -4.20 -19.68 -14.04
CA ILE A 64 -2.81 -20.04 -14.39
C ILE A 64 -2.13 -18.82 -14.96
N VAL A 65 -0.96 -18.47 -14.41
CA VAL A 65 -0.08 -17.44 -14.96
C VAL A 65 1.11 -18.12 -15.64
N TYR A 66 1.38 -17.73 -16.88
CA TYR A 66 2.43 -18.31 -17.69
C TYR A 66 3.03 -17.30 -18.66
N SER A 67 4.31 -17.43 -18.98
CA SER A 67 4.93 -16.63 -20.04
C SER A 67 4.90 -17.37 -21.36
N THR A 68 4.81 -16.63 -22.46
CA THR A 68 5.17 -17.11 -23.80
C THR A 68 6.38 -16.34 -24.28
N ILE A 69 7.26 -16.99 -25.03
CA ILE A 69 8.53 -16.40 -25.47
C ILE A 69 8.64 -16.61 -26.99
N PRO A 70 7.94 -15.79 -27.80
CA PRO A 70 8.06 -15.85 -29.26
C PRO A 70 9.46 -15.53 -29.76
N LYS A 71 10.15 -14.58 -29.10
CA LYS A 71 11.57 -14.25 -29.33
C LYS A 71 12.28 -14.15 -27.98
N HIS A 72 13.59 -14.35 -27.97
CA HIS A 72 14.39 -14.37 -26.74
C HIS A 72 14.18 -13.11 -25.87
N ASN A 73 14.02 -11.95 -26.48
CA ASN A 73 13.86 -10.65 -25.83
C ASN A 73 12.42 -10.10 -25.91
N ASP A 74 11.44 -10.99 -26.09
CA ASP A 74 10.01 -10.64 -26.13
C ASP A 74 9.24 -11.65 -25.26
N PRO A 75 9.45 -11.64 -23.93
CA PRO A 75 8.60 -12.41 -23.03
C PRO A 75 7.24 -11.73 -22.92
N ARG A 76 6.17 -12.50 -23.14
CA ARG A 76 4.79 -12.05 -22.99
C ARG A 76 4.15 -12.77 -21.83
N TYR A 77 3.50 -12.04 -20.94
CA TYR A 77 2.86 -12.61 -19.77
C TYR A 77 1.42 -12.93 -20.09
N ASN A 78 0.95 -14.10 -19.65
CA ASN A 78 -0.36 -14.61 -19.96
C ASN A 78 -1.04 -15.08 -18.69
N THR A 79 -2.34 -14.82 -18.58
CA THR A 79 -3.19 -15.37 -17.52
C THR A 79 -4.44 -15.96 -18.15
N ILE A 80 -4.89 -17.10 -17.61
CA ILE A 80 -6.11 -17.78 -18.04
C ILE A 80 -6.82 -18.37 -16.85
N LYS A 81 -8.15 -18.25 -16.84
CA LYS A 81 -9.03 -18.85 -15.86
C LYS A 81 -9.89 -19.92 -16.53
N PHE A 82 -9.88 -21.16 -16.05
CA PHE A 82 -10.83 -22.18 -16.49
C PHE A 82 -12.01 -22.23 -15.53
N GLY A 83 -13.24 -22.36 -16.02
CA GLY A 83 -14.40 -22.55 -15.16
C GLY A 83 -15.16 -23.85 -15.39
N TRP A 84 -16.33 -23.94 -14.77
CA TRP A 84 -17.20 -25.12 -14.79
C TRP A 84 -17.49 -25.58 -16.23
N MET A 85 -17.24 -26.86 -16.53
CA MET A 85 -17.28 -27.49 -17.87
C MET A 85 -16.05 -27.25 -18.78
N GLY A 86 -14.94 -26.71 -18.27
CA GLY A 86 -13.67 -26.63 -19.01
C GLY A 86 -13.59 -25.44 -19.98
N TRP A 87 -14.52 -24.49 -19.85
CA TRP A 87 -14.50 -23.24 -20.60
C TRP A 87 -13.43 -22.31 -20.04
N ALA A 88 -12.67 -21.65 -20.92
CA ALA A 88 -11.85 -20.51 -20.51
C ALA A 88 -12.77 -19.30 -20.24
N PHE A 89 -12.61 -18.61 -19.12
CA PHE A 89 -13.32 -17.37 -18.83
C PHE A 89 -12.37 -16.19 -18.96
N ASP A 90 -12.93 -15.04 -19.30
CA ASP A 90 -12.20 -13.77 -19.23
C ASP A 90 -11.67 -13.57 -17.79
N SER A 91 -10.40 -13.19 -17.69
CA SER A 91 -9.72 -12.90 -16.43
C SER A 91 -9.55 -11.37 -16.31
N TYR A 92 -9.83 -10.81 -15.14
CA TYR A 92 -9.82 -9.37 -14.88
C TYR A 92 -9.53 -9.11 -13.41
N GLY A 93 -9.34 -7.85 -13.04
CA GLY A 93 -8.98 -7.41 -11.70
C GLY A 93 -7.51 -7.61 -11.37
N HIS A 94 -6.65 -7.81 -12.39
CA HIS A 94 -5.23 -8.01 -12.16
C HIS A 94 -4.59 -6.72 -11.63
N THR A 95 -3.66 -6.83 -10.69
CA THR A 95 -2.91 -5.68 -10.18
C THR A 95 -1.43 -5.98 -10.25
N PHE A 96 -0.69 -5.10 -10.91
CA PHE A 96 0.77 -5.03 -10.84
C PHE A 96 1.12 -3.96 -9.80
N LEU A 97 1.56 -4.37 -8.62
CA LEU A 97 2.04 -3.46 -7.58
C LEU A 97 3.56 -3.47 -7.58
N ASP A 98 4.17 -2.29 -7.65
CA ASP A 98 5.63 -2.09 -7.61
C ASP A 98 6.42 -2.93 -8.65
N SER A 99 5.74 -3.34 -9.72
CA SER A 99 6.29 -4.28 -10.69
C SER A 99 7.13 -3.55 -11.74
N GLN A 100 8.41 -3.88 -11.81
CA GLN A 100 9.31 -3.35 -12.83
C GLN A 100 9.54 -4.39 -13.93
N PHE A 101 9.36 -3.97 -15.17
CA PHE A 101 9.64 -4.78 -16.36
C PHE A 101 10.96 -4.28 -17.00
N GLN A 102 11.88 -5.20 -17.29
CA GLN A 102 13.21 -4.89 -17.83
C GLN A 102 13.46 -5.68 -19.13
N ASP A 103 14.53 -5.35 -19.85
CA ASP A 103 14.99 -6.08 -21.05
C ASP A 103 13.96 -6.21 -22.18
N GLY A 104 13.16 -5.16 -22.39
CA GLY A 104 12.14 -5.11 -23.44
C GLY A 104 10.80 -5.74 -23.03
N ALA A 105 10.72 -6.31 -21.82
CA ALA A 105 9.43 -6.59 -21.21
C ALA A 105 8.73 -5.27 -20.86
N GLY A 106 7.42 -5.25 -21.05
CA GLY A 106 6.57 -4.16 -20.60
C GLY A 106 5.23 -4.73 -20.13
N TYR A 107 4.28 -3.84 -19.88
CA TYR A 107 2.90 -4.20 -19.54
C TYR A 107 2.11 -4.78 -20.75
N ASP A 108 2.79 -5.45 -21.68
CA ASP A 108 2.18 -6.22 -22.78
C ASP A 108 1.75 -7.59 -22.25
N VAL A 109 0.77 -7.53 -21.35
CA VAL A 109 0.18 -8.68 -20.65
C VAL A 109 -1.03 -9.11 -21.44
N ARG A 110 -0.99 -10.34 -21.95
CA ARG A 110 -2.12 -10.95 -22.61
C ARG A 110 -3.01 -11.63 -21.57
N ILE A 111 -4.28 -11.30 -21.55
CA ILE A 111 -5.24 -11.93 -20.66
C ILE A 111 -6.21 -12.74 -21.50
N ASP A 112 -6.13 -14.07 -21.41
CA ASP A 112 -6.89 -14.99 -22.27
C ASP A 112 -8.18 -15.49 -21.59
N GLY A 113 -9.27 -15.55 -22.37
CA GLY A 113 -10.60 -16.04 -21.97
C GLY A 113 -11.53 -16.28 -23.17
N ALA A 114 -12.67 -16.97 -23.00
CA ALA A 114 -13.56 -17.36 -24.11
C ALA A 114 -14.33 -16.21 -24.78
N GLY A 115 -14.05 -14.95 -24.45
CA GLY A 115 -14.87 -13.83 -24.93
C GLY A 115 -14.15 -12.53 -25.24
N SER A 116 -12.82 -12.44 -25.23
CA SER A 116 -11.98 -11.29 -25.66
C SER A 116 -12.45 -9.87 -25.31
N SER A 117 -13.40 -9.67 -24.39
CA SER A 117 -14.14 -8.41 -24.26
C SER A 117 -14.01 -7.80 -22.87
N TYR A 118 -13.62 -8.59 -21.86
CA TYR A 118 -13.45 -8.11 -20.50
C TYR A 118 -12.12 -8.56 -19.89
N TYR A 119 -11.02 -7.94 -20.34
CA TYR A 119 -9.75 -8.03 -19.65
C TYR A 119 -9.29 -6.66 -19.18
N ASP A 120 -8.80 -6.63 -17.94
CA ASP A 120 -8.18 -5.44 -17.37
C ASP A 120 -7.02 -5.81 -16.45
N PHE A 121 -6.13 -4.84 -16.27
CA PHE A 121 -5.18 -4.83 -15.18
C PHE A 121 -4.93 -3.40 -14.72
N THR A 122 -4.62 -3.23 -13.45
CA THR A 122 -4.22 -1.94 -12.88
C THR A 122 -2.73 -1.96 -12.60
N VAL A 123 -2.02 -0.93 -13.03
CA VAL A 123 -0.64 -0.67 -12.59
C VAL A 123 -0.73 0.24 -11.37
N LYS A 124 -0.08 -0.19 -10.28
CA LYS A 124 -0.03 0.53 -9.02
C LYS A 124 1.41 0.66 -8.54
N TRP A 125 1.65 1.74 -7.83
CA TRP A 125 2.91 2.01 -7.16
C TRP A 125 2.65 2.37 -5.71
N THR A 126 3.55 1.95 -4.84
CA THR A 126 3.52 2.28 -3.42
C THR A 126 4.05 3.69 -3.22
N LEU A 127 3.22 4.55 -2.64
CA LEU A 127 3.65 5.80 -2.03
C LEU A 127 4.00 5.52 -0.56
N VAL A 128 5.27 5.70 -0.19
CA VAL A 128 5.70 5.71 1.21
C VAL A 128 5.50 7.13 1.73
N LEU A 129 4.37 7.38 2.38
CA LEU A 129 4.06 8.68 2.95
C LEU A 129 4.62 8.75 4.37
N LYS A 130 5.48 9.73 4.63
CA LYS A 130 5.93 10.11 5.96
C LYS A 130 5.22 11.41 6.35
N ALA A 131 4.60 11.42 7.50
CA ALA A 131 3.88 12.56 8.04
C ALA A 131 3.89 12.46 9.56
N CYS A 132 3.49 13.52 10.23
CA CYS A 132 3.54 13.51 11.68
C CYS A 132 2.50 12.54 12.24
N PRO A 133 2.77 11.91 13.41
CA PRO A 133 1.80 11.09 14.10
C PRO A 133 0.44 11.77 14.23
N CYS A 134 -0.63 10.99 14.11
CA CYS A 134 -2.03 11.42 14.08
C CYS A 134 -2.43 12.39 12.95
N ALA A 135 -1.57 12.69 11.97
CA ALA A 135 -1.98 13.50 10.84
C ALA A 135 -3.13 12.84 10.07
N VAL A 136 -4.16 13.61 9.72
CA VAL A 136 -5.25 13.10 8.88
C VAL A 136 -4.80 13.14 7.43
N ILE A 137 -4.87 12.01 6.75
CA ILE A 137 -4.45 11.82 5.37
C ILE A 137 -5.67 11.65 4.49
N LEU A 138 -5.75 12.42 3.41
CA LEU A 138 -6.74 12.30 2.36
C LEU A 138 -6.02 12.31 1.01
N ILE A 139 -6.20 11.27 0.19
CA ILE A 139 -5.62 11.21 -1.15
C ILE A 139 -6.73 11.09 -2.18
N LYS A 140 -6.67 11.92 -3.21
CA LYS A 140 -7.56 11.89 -4.37
C LYS A 140 -6.80 11.49 -5.62
N ASP A 141 -7.47 10.79 -6.54
CA ASP A 141 -6.96 10.56 -7.89
C ASP A 141 -7.14 11.79 -8.80
N ALA A 142 -6.64 11.69 -10.03
CA ALA A 142 -6.74 12.73 -11.05
C ALA A 142 -8.20 13.09 -11.46
N GLY A 143 -9.16 12.24 -11.09
CA GLY A 143 -10.59 12.48 -11.27
C GLY A 143 -11.28 13.06 -10.03
N ASP A 144 -10.52 13.54 -9.04
CA ASP A 144 -10.97 14.04 -7.74
C ASP A 144 -11.68 13.01 -6.85
N ASN A 145 -11.60 11.71 -7.17
CA ASN A 145 -12.17 10.67 -6.34
C ASN A 145 -11.25 10.40 -5.14
N VAL A 146 -11.83 10.33 -3.94
CA VAL A 146 -11.07 9.94 -2.74
C VAL A 146 -10.69 8.46 -2.84
N VAL A 147 -9.39 8.18 -2.94
CA VAL A 147 -8.84 6.82 -3.07
C VAL A 147 -8.19 6.33 -1.78
N PHE A 148 -7.85 7.24 -0.86
CA PHE A 148 -7.37 6.89 0.47
C PHE A 148 -7.84 7.91 1.50
N LYS A 149 -8.21 7.41 2.68
CA LYS A 149 -8.47 8.22 3.88
C LYS A 149 -7.95 7.46 5.09
N GLY A 150 -7.12 8.10 5.89
CA GLY A 150 -6.51 7.49 7.06
C GLY A 150 -6.01 8.52 8.06
N THR A 151 -5.44 8.02 9.13
CA THR A 151 -4.73 8.80 10.15
C THR A 151 -3.35 8.18 10.30
N MET A 152 -2.32 9.01 10.36
CA MET A 152 -0.94 8.53 10.52
C MET A 152 -0.77 7.87 11.89
N GLU A 153 -0.11 6.72 11.90
CA GLU A 153 0.22 5.98 13.12
C GLU A 153 1.42 6.63 13.85
N ASP A 154 1.75 6.10 15.04
CA ASP A 154 2.79 6.67 15.91
C ASP A 154 4.21 6.57 15.31
N ASP A 155 4.42 5.71 14.32
CA ASP A 155 5.70 5.57 13.61
C ASP A 155 5.93 6.63 12.52
N GLY A 156 4.89 7.43 12.21
CA GLY A 156 4.97 8.53 11.24
C GLY A 156 5.13 8.09 9.78
N GLU A 157 4.90 6.82 9.46
CA GLU A 157 5.06 6.28 8.11
C GLU A 157 3.94 5.34 7.69
N THR A 158 3.46 5.45 6.45
CA THR A 158 2.50 4.49 5.88
C THR A 158 2.79 4.21 4.41
N GLU A 159 2.60 2.96 4.00
CA GLU A 159 2.67 2.54 2.60
C GLU A 159 1.27 2.52 1.97
N ILE A 160 1.07 3.31 0.90
CA ILE A 160 -0.23 3.46 0.25
C ILE A 160 -0.11 3.06 -1.23
N PRO A 161 -0.74 1.95 -1.66
CA PRO A 161 -0.73 1.56 -3.07
C PRO A 161 -1.70 2.44 -3.88
N LEU A 162 -1.15 3.28 -4.75
CA LEU A 162 -1.90 4.21 -5.59
C LEU A 162 -1.84 3.79 -7.07
N SER A 163 -2.92 4.00 -7.81
CA SER A 163 -3.04 3.53 -9.20
C SER A 163 -2.40 4.52 -10.18
N GLU A 164 -1.49 4.06 -11.03
CA GLU A 164 -1.04 4.87 -12.18
C GLU A 164 -2.14 4.90 -13.26
N TYR A 165 -2.53 3.71 -13.73
CA TYR A 165 -3.59 3.54 -14.71
C TYR A 165 -4.28 2.17 -14.63
N LEU A 166 -5.52 2.12 -15.11
CA LEU A 166 -6.24 0.91 -15.48
C LEU A 166 -6.12 0.70 -16.99
N TYR A 167 -5.60 -0.45 -17.39
CA TYR A 167 -5.60 -0.92 -18.77
C TYR A 167 -6.87 -1.72 -19.04
N THR A 168 -7.52 -1.43 -20.17
CA THR A 168 -8.66 -2.21 -20.68
C THR A 168 -8.53 -2.42 -22.19
N SER A 169 -9.44 -3.20 -22.78
CA SER A 169 -9.58 -3.33 -24.23
C SER A 169 -9.85 -2.00 -24.97
N PHE A 170 -10.26 -0.95 -24.26
CA PHE A 170 -10.50 0.40 -24.81
C PHE A 170 -9.31 1.36 -24.60
N GLY A 171 -8.22 0.90 -23.98
CA GLY A 171 -7.04 1.69 -23.66
C GLY A 171 -6.89 2.00 -22.17
N ASN A 172 -6.00 2.95 -21.88
CA ASN A 172 -5.58 3.30 -20.52
C ASN A 172 -6.43 4.42 -19.96
N THR A 173 -6.93 4.24 -18.75
CA THR A 173 -7.47 5.32 -17.90
C THR A 173 -6.45 5.62 -16.82
N TYR A 174 -5.86 6.81 -16.85
CA TYR A 174 -4.87 7.25 -15.85
C TYR A 174 -5.55 7.84 -14.62
N TYR A 175 -5.05 7.47 -13.44
CA TYR A 175 -5.51 7.98 -12.13
C TYR A 175 -4.49 8.91 -11.48
N THR A 176 -3.32 9.05 -12.09
CA THR A 176 -2.27 9.98 -11.73
C THR A 176 -2.43 11.30 -12.51
N PRO A 177 -2.01 12.46 -11.96
CA PRO A 177 -1.42 12.64 -10.63
C PRO A 177 -2.47 12.54 -9.51
N HIS A 178 -2.01 12.23 -8.31
CA HIS A 178 -2.84 12.22 -7.10
C HIS A 178 -2.62 13.49 -6.29
N THR A 179 -3.69 14.01 -5.70
CA THR A 179 -3.62 15.08 -4.72
C THR A 179 -3.55 14.48 -3.33
N VAL A 180 -2.45 14.72 -2.63
CA VAL A 180 -2.21 14.29 -1.24
C VAL A 180 -2.45 15.48 -0.32
N ILE A 181 -3.41 15.33 0.58
CA ILE A 181 -3.76 16.33 1.59
C ILE A 181 -3.44 15.73 2.95
N VAL A 182 -2.55 16.39 3.69
CA VAL A 182 -2.17 16.01 5.05
C VAL A 182 -2.56 17.14 5.99
N THR A 183 -3.37 16.83 7.00
CA THR A 183 -3.78 17.78 8.03
C THR A 183 -3.19 17.34 9.36
N ASN A 184 -2.11 18.01 9.76
CA ASN A 184 -1.52 17.80 11.08
C ASN A 184 -2.43 18.42 12.17
N PRO A 185 -2.45 17.86 13.39
CA PRO A 185 -3.20 18.42 14.51
C PRO A 185 -2.88 19.91 14.73
N GLY A 186 -3.92 20.76 14.80
CA GLY A 186 -3.77 22.19 15.06
C GLY A 186 -3.16 23.03 13.91
N GLN A 187 -2.91 22.43 12.75
CA GLN A 187 -2.34 23.10 11.58
C GLN A 187 -3.33 23.13 10.41
N GLU A 188 -3.16 24.11 9.52
CA GLU A 188 -3.87 24.14 8.24
C GLU A 188 -3.41 22.95 7.36
N PRO A 189 -4.31 22.36 6.55
CA PRO A 189 -3.95 21.26 5.65
C PRO A 189 -2.85 21.66 4.66
N VAL A 190 -1.87 20.78 4.50
CA VAL A 190 -0.88 20.86 3.43
C VAL A 190 -1.36 20.01 2.27
N GLU A 191 -1.44 20.63 1.09
CA GLU A 191 -1.81 19.96 -0.15
C GLU A 191 -0.60 19.88 -1.08
N THR A 192 -0.37 18.70 -1.66
CA THR A 192 0.66 18.48 -2.68
C THR A 192 0.18 17.48 -3.72
N VAL A 193 0.90 17.40 -4.82
CA VAL A 193 0.54 16.56 -5.97
C VAL A 193 1.68 15.58 -6.24
N VAL A 194 1.33 14.29 -6.40
CA VAL A 194 2.28 13.22 -6.69
C VAL A 194 1.89 12.47 -7.95
N THR A 195 2.84 12.31 -8.88
CA THR A 195 2.66 11.45 -10.04
C THR A 195 3.21 10.07 -9.71
N MET A 196 2.34 9.06 -9.68
CA MET A 196 2.73 7.68 -9.41
C MET A 196 3.15 6.96 -10.70
N ASP A 197 4.44 6.99 -11.03
CA ASP A 197 5.08 6.26 -12.15
C ASP A 197 6.20 5.32 -11.69
N HIS A 198 6.48 5.33 -10.38
CA HIS A 198 7.36 4.41 -9.67
C HIS A 198 7.00 4.44 -8.17
N ARG A 199 7.49 3.43 -7.44
CA ARG A 199 7.51 3.46 -5.97
C ARG A 199 8.34 4.64 -5.51
N GLN A 200 7.78 5.50 -4.67
CA GLN A 200 8.43 6.72 -4.21
C GLN A 200 8.03 7.07 -2.79
N SER A 201 8.73 8.04 -2.19
CA SER A 201 8.43 8.53 -0.85
C SER A 201 8.15 10.03 -0.88
N LEU A 202 7.25 10.44 0.00
CA LEU A 202 6.84 11.82 0.19
C LEU A 202 6.81 12.11 1.69
N GLU A 203 7.48 13.17 2.11
CA GLU A 203 7.57 13.58 3.51
C GLU A 203 6.85 14.92 3.71
N ILE A 204 5.80 14.88 4.53
CA ILE A 204 4.97 16.03 4.91
C ILE A 204 4.85 16.01 6.43
N CYS A 205 5.99 16.16 7.10
CA CYS A 205 6.03 16.47 8.52
C CYS A 205 6.89 17.72 8.72
N GLN A 206 6.37 18.69 9.47
CA GLN A 206 7.20 19.78 10.00
C GLN A 206 7.69 19.31 11.37
N SER A 207 8.92 19.61 11.77
CA SER A 207 9.47 19.12 13.04
C SER A 207 8.48 19.27 14.18
N ASP A 208 8.29 18.20 14.94
CA ASP A 208 7.57 18.18 16.22
C ASP A 208 8.08 19.39 17.02
N GLY A 209 7.22 20.39 17.25
CA GLY A 209 7.66 21.64 17.85
C GLY A 209 8.47 21.38 19.13
N GLU A 210 9.45 22.23 19.43
CA GLU A 210 10.51 22.03 20.45
C GLU A 210 10.06 21.48 21.82
N ALA A 211 8.76 21.51 22.16
CA ALA A 211 8.19 21.07 23.43
C ALA A 211 7.37 19.77 23.43
N ASN A 212 7.25 19.07 22.30
CA ASN A 212 6.63 17.74 22.22
C ASN A 212 7.71 16.67 22.50
N LEU A 213 7.92 16.37 23.78
CA LEU A 213 9.00 15.51 24.26
C LEU A 213 8.64 14.02 24.15
N ASN A 214 7.36 13.66 24.17
CA ASN A 214 6.93 12.26 24.12
C ASN A 214 6.58 11.77 22.70
N GLY A 215 6.48 12.68 21.73
CA GLY A 215 6.15 12.38 20.33
C GLY A 215 4.66 12.10 20.08
N ASP A 216 3.74 12.43 20.99
CA ASP A 216 2.34 11.99 20.94
C ASP A 216 1.39 12.87 20.09
N CYS A 217 1.85 13.19 18.87
CA CYS A 217 1.09 13.92 17.85
C CYS A 217 0.97 15.43 18.10
N TYR A 218 2.12 16.11 18.28
CA TYR A 218 2.25 17.56 18.55
C TYR A 218 1.54 18.06 19.81
N LYS A 219 0.98 17.18 20.64
CA LYS A 219 0.41 17.63 21.90
C LYS A 219 1.57 18.04 22.78
N VAL A 220 1.36 19.15 23.47
CA VAL A 220 2.26 19.59 24.53
C VAL A 220 1.41 19.62 25.79
N ASP A 221 1.44 18.53 26.54
CA ASP A 221 0.59 18.32 27.70
C ASP A 221 1.35 17.77 28.91
N ALA A 222 0.61 17.24 29.88
CA ALA A 222 1.18 16.73 31.12
C ALA A 222 2.20 15.61 30.90
N ALA A 223 2.09 14.86 29.81
CA ALA A 223 3.05 13.82 29.47
C ALA A 223 4.41 14.41 29.07
N ASP A 224 4.46 15.49 28.29
CA ASP A 224 5.70 16.21 27.98
C ASP A 224 6.30 16.84 29.23
N PHE A 225 5.45 17.46 30.05
CA PHE A 225 5.91 18.02 31.32
C PHE A 225 6.50 16.94 32.25
N ALA A 226 5.99 15.70 32.20
CA ALA A 226 6.52 14.60 32.99
C ALA A 226 7.94 14.21 32.55
N ILE A 227 8.24 14.24 31.24
CA ILE A 227 9.59 14.00 30.70
C ILE A 227 10.53 15.13 31.11
N LEU A 228 10.14 16.39 30.91
CA LEU A 228 10.92 17.54 31.39
C LEU A 228 11.23 17.41 32.90
N SER A 229 10.21 17.05 33.69
CA SER A 229 10.33 16.93 35.14
C SER A 229 11.22 15.77 35.58
N SER A 230 11.34 14.69 34.79
CA SER A 230 12.24 13.58 35.14
C SER A 230 13.72 13.92 34.99
N HIS A 231 14.04 14.91 34.16
CA HIS A 231 15.39 15.43 33.95
C HIS A 231 15.66 16.73 34.72
N TRP A 232 14.74 17.17 35.60
CA TRP A 232 14.85 18.48 36.26
C TRP A 232 16.17 18.67 37.02
N HIS A 233 16.88 19.76 36.73
CA HIS A 233 18.24 20.08 37.21
C HIS A 233 19.34 19.11 36.77
N GLU A 234 19.09 18.26 35.79
CA GLU A 234 20.14 17.49 35.13
C GLU A 234 21.04 18.44 34.31
N ALA A 235 22.34 18.16 34.30
CA ALA A 235 23.35 18.98 33.66
C ALA A 235 24.27 18.11 32.82
N ASN A 236 25.02 18.74 31.91
CA ASN A 236 25.77 18.05 30.84
C ASN A 236 24.83 17.39 29.82
N CYS A 237 23.72 18.06 29.52
CA CYS A 237 22.89 17.72 28.37
C CYS A 237 23.64 18.13 27.10
N ASP A 238 23.88 17.17 26.21
CA ASP A 238 24.60 17.37 24.95
C ASP A 238 24.15 16.33 23.90
N SER A 239 24.76 16.35 22.73
CA SER A 239 24.38 15.45 21.64
C SER A 239 24.63 13.95 21.91
N GLN A 240 25.34 13.57 22.98
CA GLN A 240 25.56 12.18 23.36
C GLN A 240 24.42 11.58 24.18
N ASN A 241 23.65 12.41 24.88
CA ASN A 241 22.45 12.01 25.63
C ASN A 241 21.18 12.67 25.09
N ASP A 242 21.21 13.03 23.80
CA ASP A 242 20.11 13.67 23.09
C ASP A 242 19.54 14.90 23.84
N TRP A 243 20.43 15.73 24.39
CA TRP A 243 20.05 16.89 25.20
C TRP A 243 19.14 16.52 26.38
N CYS A 244 19.50 15.44 27.07
CA CYS A 244 18.72 14.84 28.15
C CYS A 244 17.33 14.39 27.68
N ASP A 245 17.31 13.50 26.68
CA ASP A 245 16.09 12.99 26.03
C ASP A 245 15.17 14.12 25.51
N GLY A 246 15.78 15.20 25.00
CA GLY A 246 15.13 16.40 24.48
C GLY A 246 14.69 17.42 25.53
N ALA A 247 14.88 17.14 26.83
CA ALA A 247 14.40 18.00 27.91
C ALA A 247 15.14 19.36 28.00
N ASP A 248 16.41 19.45 27.58
CA ASP A 248 17.15 20.72 27.44
C ASP A 248 16.82 21.38 26.09
N MET A 249 15.60 21.92 26.01
CA MET A 249 15.08 22.60 24.82
C MET A 249 15.75 23.95 24.57
N SER A 250 16.31 24.58 25.61
CA SER A 250 17.00 25.86 25.48
C SER A 250 18.42 25.69 24.92
N GLY A 251 18.97 24.47 25.00
CA GLY A 251 20.31 24.10 24.53
C GLY A 251 21.42 24.73 25.37
N ASP A 252 21.14 25.05 26.65
CA ASP A 252 22.11 25.68 27.55
C ASP A 252 22.94 24.68 28.38
N GLY A 253 22.66 23.38 28.20
CA GLY A 253 23.36 22.25 28.79
C GLY A 253 22.79 21.79 30.14
N VAL A 254 21.69 22.40 30.61
CA VAL A 254 21.05 22.12 31.89
C VAL A 254 19.52 22.17 31.74
N VAL A 255 18.81 21.17 32.25
CA VAL A 255 17.33 21.22 32.28
C VAL A 255 16.87 22.07 33.47
N ASP A 256 16.37 23.27 33.20
CA ASP A 256 15.90 24.20 34.22
C ASP A 256 14.67 25.04 33.82
N TYR A 257 14.53 26.20 34.46
CA TYR A 257 13.45 27.13 34.19
C TYR A 257 13.43 27.66 32.75
N ASN A 258 14.58 27.72 32.06
CA ASN A 258 14.68 28.14 30.67
C ASN A 258 13.95 27.18 29.74
N ASP A 259 14.03 25.87 30.00
CA ASP A 259 13.34 24.82 29.24
C ASP A 259 11.86 24.78 29.57
N LEU A 260 11.51 24.89 30.86
CA LEU A 260 10.10 25.02 31.28
C LEU A 260 9.43 26.22 30.60
N ARG A 261 10.16 27.30 30.33
CA ARG A 261 9.65 28.46 29.59
C ARG A 261 9.34 28.13 28.14
N VAL A 262 10.14 27.29 27.48
CA VAL A 262 9.87 26.80 26.11
C VAL A 262 8.62 25.92 26.11
N LEU A 263 8.54 24.95 27.02
CA LEU A 263 7.38 24.07 27.15
C LEU A 263 6.09 24.84 27.47
N ARG A 264 6.15 25.78 28.40
CA ARG A 264 5.03 26.68 28.72
C ARG A 264 4.58 27.50 27.51
N GLY A 265 5.53 27.97 26.69
CA GLY A 265 5.23 28.74 25.48
C GLY A 265 4.42 27.96 24.45
N ASN A 266 4.50 26.63 24.51
CA ASN A 266 3.80 25.70 23.63
C ASN A 266 2.70 24.92 24.35
N TRP A 267 2.38 25.23 25.62
CA TRP A 267 1.45 24.44 26.42
C TRP A 267 0.07 24.33 25.77
N LEU A 268 -0.44 23.10 25.67
CA LEU A 268 -1.68 22.71 24.98
C LEU A 268 -1.69 23.01 23.48
N ASN A 269 -0.54 23.27 22.85
CA ASN A 269 -0.43 23.21 21.40
C ASN A 269 -0.76 21.79 20.91
N GLY A 270 -1.28 21.67 19.69
CA GLY A 270 -1.75 20.39 19.12
C GLY A 270 -2.96 19.76 19.84
N THR A 271 -3.34 20.24 21.02
CA THR A 271 -4.52 19.79 21.75
C THR A 271 -5.75 20.44 21.16
N VAL A 272 -6.56 19.67 20.44
CA VAL A 272 -7.91 20.12 20.06
C VAL A 272 -8.72 20.19 21.34
N LEU A 273 -8.88 21.39 21.91
CA LEU A 273 -9.84 21.59 22.99
C LEU A 273 -11.21 21.16 22.47
N PRO A 274 -11.86 20.15 23.07
CA PRO A 274 -13.26 19.90 22.79
C PRO A 274 -13.99 21.22 23.04
N ILE A 275 -14.88 21.62 22.14
CA ILE A 275 -15.77 22.78 22.29
C ILE A 275 -16.68 22.69 23.55
N GLU A 276 -16.52 21.68 24.40
CA GLU A 276 -17.18 21.59 25.70
C GLU A 276 -16.17 21.59 26.84
N LEU A 277 -15.61 22.76 27.14
CA LEU A 277 -15.09 23.06 28.48
C LEU A 277 -16.30 23.24 29.41
N THR A 278 -16.69 22.15 30.09
CA THR A 278 -17.79 22.03 31.06
C THR A 278 -17.63 22.86 32.35
N GLY A 279 -16.87 23.96 32.30
CA GLY A 279 -16.63 24.86 33.44
C GLY A 279 -16.87 26.34 33.17
N ASN A 280 -17.06 26.78 31.91
CA ASN A 280 -17.42 28.17 31.61
C ASN A 280 -18.94 28.28 31.38
N LEU A 281 -19.67 28.60 32.44
CA LEU A 281 -21.14 28.66 32.43
C LEU A 281 -21.71 29.97 31.85
N ASN A 282 -20.90 31.01 31.62
CA ASN A 282 -21.34 32.33 31.13
C ASN A 282 -20.75 32.72 29.76
N CYS A 283 -19.91 31.88 29.15
CA CYS A 283 -19.37 32.01 27.80
C CYS A 283 -18.61 33.33 27.52
N ASP A 284 -17.86 33.84 28.50
CA ASP A 284 -17.07 35.08 28.35
C ASP A 284 -15.55 34.83 28.19
N CYS A 285 -15.14 33.58 27.97
CA CYS A 285 -13.74 33.14 27.87
C CYS A 285 -12.92 33.29 29.17
N VAL A 286 -13.57 33.49 30.33
CA VAL A 286 -12.94 33.49 31.65
C VAL A 286 -13.45 32.28 32.45
N VAL A 287 -12.57 31.63 33.22
CA VAL A 287 -12.99 30.62 34.20
C VAL A 287 -13.13 31.31 35.54
N ASP A 288 -14.38 31.55 35.94
CA ASP A 288 -14.69 32.17 37.23
C ASP A 288 -14.63 31.12 38.35
N PHE A 289 -13.76 31.34 39.32
CA PHE A 289 -13.80 30.60 40.59
C PHE A 289 -14.52 31.46 41.64
N ALA A 290 -15.51 30.86 42.32
CA ALA A 290 -16.17 31.48 43.47
C ALA A 290 -15.23 31.61 44.67
#